data_AF-A0A2P8QN03-F1
#
_entry.id   AF-A0A2P8QN03-F1
#
_cell.length_a   1.000
_cell.length_b   1.000
_cell.length_c   1.000
_cell.angle_alpha   90.00
_cell.angle_beta   90.00
_cell.angle_gamma   90.00
#
_symmetry.space_group_name_H-M   'P 1'
#
loop_
_entity.id
_entity.type
_entity.pdbx_description
1 polymer ?
#
loop_
_entity_poly.entity_id
_entity_poly.type
_entity_poly.pdbx_seq_one_letter_code
_entity_poly.pdbx_strand_id
1 'polypeptide(L)'
;MELTVECQKRPEGSQPNALRRGGMIPANLYGHKGTEAISLVMNAKTAETMLKKASVNNTIIDLNVTDIPWRGKTLVREVQSHPYKGNLYHISFFAVAAQDSVDVEVPLHFVGDAVGVKQEDGIVDTLATSLQIRCNPNSIPEAIEINISNLHVGDSLYVRELVLPSGVTVLGDTEQAVVTILSPQKTTAAAVEELEAEAETESASASEPEAEE
;
A
#
# COMPACT_ATOMS: atom_id res chain seq x y z
N MET A 1 -10.59 16.58 1.59
CA MET A 1 -10.88 17.41 0.40
C MET A 1 -11.86 16.66 -0.48
N GLU A 2 -13.02 17.24 -0.83
CA GLU A 2 -13.95 16.60 -1.77
C GLU A 2 -13.40 16.69 -3.19
N LEU A 3 -13.09 15.55 -3.80
CA LEU A 3 -12.60 15.48 -5.16
C LEU A 3 -13.75 15.02 -6.07
N THR A 4 -14.20 15.89 -6.97
CA THR A 4 -15.24 15.53 -7.94
C THR A 4 -14.61 15.08 -9.25
N VAL A 5 -15.02 13.92 -9.75
CA VAL A 5 -14.54 13.38 -11.04
C VAL A 5 -15.72 13.10 -11.96
N GLU A 6 -15.60 13.54 -13.21
CA GLU A 6 -16.58 13.27 -14.25
C GLU A 6 -16.21 12.02 -15.04
N CYS A 7 -17.18 11.12 -15.19
CA CYS A 7 -17.06 9.88 -15.96
C CYS A 7 -18.21 9.76 -16.97
N GLN A 8 -17.94 9.10 -18.10
CA GLN A 8 -18.92 8.79 -19.13
C GLN A 8 -19.16 7.28 -19.16
N LYS A 9 -20.37 6.85 -19.53
CA LYS A 9 -20.67 5.43 -19.73
C LYS A 9 -19.92 4.93 -20.96
N ARG A 10 -19.28 3.78 -20.83
CA ARG A 10 -18.59 3.15 -21.97
C ARG A 10 -19.63 2.70 -23.02
N PRO A 11 -19.48 3.09 -24.29
CA PRO A 11 -20.31 2.54 -25.36
C PRO A 11 -19.99 1.05 -25.57
N GLU A 12 -21.04 0.25 -25.76
CA GLU A 12 -20.95 -1.19 -25.97
C GLU A 12 -20.15 -1.50 -27.24
N GLY A 13 -19.16 -2.41 -27.13
CA GLY A 13 -18.26 -2.77 -28.24
C GLY A 13 -16.99 -1.91 -28.40
N SER A 14 -16.78 -0.91 -27.54
CA SER A 14 -15.53 -0.13 -27.57
C SER A 14 -14.33 -0.94 -27.06
N GLN A 15 -13.27 -0.98 -27.87
CA GLN A 15 -12.04 -1.66 -27.48
C GLN A 15 -11.24 -0.82 -26.47
N PRO A 16 -10.87 -1.37 -25.30
CA PRO A 16 -10.10 -0.64 -24.29
C PRO A 16 -8.78 -0.05 -24.81
N ASN A 17 -8.12 -0.76 -25.72
CA ASN A 17 -6.88 -0.29 -26.33
C ASN A 17 -7.08 0.95 -27.21
N ALA A 18 -8.20 1.04 -27.95
CA ALA A 18 -8.51 2.19 -28.78
C ALA A 18 -8.84 3.42 -27.92
N LEU A 19 -9.59 3.24 -26.82
CA LEU A 19 -9.89 4.30 -25.85
C LEU A 19 -8.61 4.88 -25.24
N ARG A 20 -7.67 4.02 -24.84
CA ARG A 20 -6.38 4.46 -24.27
C ARG A 20 -5.52 5.24 -25.25
N ARG A 21 -5.52 4.88 -26.54
CA ARG A 21 -4.84 5.68 -27.59
C ARG A 21 -5.47 7.06 -27.75
N GLY A 22 -6.78 7.18 -27.54
CA GLY A 22 -7.52 8.44 -27.55
C GLY A 22 -7.37 9.28 -26.28
N GLY A 23 -6.54 8.87 -25.31
CA GLY A 23 -6.39 9.59 -24.04
C GLY A 23 -7.53 9.37 -23.05
N MET A 24 -8.33 8.31 -23.25
CA MET A 24 -9.43 7.94 -22.37
C MET A 24 -9.10 6.63 -21.63
N ILE A 25 -9.33 6.59 -20.33
CA ILE A 25 -9.06 5.43 -19.48
C ILE A 25 -10.38 4.70 -19.18
N PRO A 26 -10.44 3.38 -19.39
CA PRO A 26 -11.57 2.58 -18.95
C PRO A 26 -11.62 2.52 -17.42
N ALA A 27 -12.78 2.80 -16.83
CA ALA A 27 -13.02 2.63 -15.41
C ALA A 27 -14.25 1.76 -15.15
N ASN A 28 -14.38 1.22 -13.94
CA ASN A 28 -15.56 0.47 -13.53
C ASN A 28 -16.10 1.04 -12.22
N LEU A 29 -17.42 1.11 -12.09
CA LEU A 29 -18.10 1.42 -10.84
C LEU A 29 -18.91 0.22 -10.39
N TYR A 30 -18.72 -0.26 -9.18
CA TYR A 30 -19.47 -1.38 -8.60
C TYR A 30 -19.83 -1.11 -7.13
N GLY A 31 -20.70 -1.95 -6.56
CA GLY A 31 -21.15 -1.81 -5.16
C GLY A 31 -22.37 -0.91 -4.96
N HIS A 32 -22.92 -0.29 -6.00
CA HIS A 32 -24.10 0.58 -5.88
C HIS A 32 -25.42 -0.20 -5.69
N LYS A 33 -25.49 -1.43 -6.22
CA LYS A 33 -26.64 -2.35 -6.12
C LYS A 33 -26.15 -3.81 -6.09
N GLY A 34 -25.22 -4.14 -5.20
CA GLY A 34 -24.73 -5.51 -4.98
C GLY A 34 -23.92 -6.11 -6.15
N THR A 35 -24.55 -6.34 -7.30
CA THR A 35 -24.03 -7.16 -8.41
C THR A 35 -23.91 -6.41 -9.74
N GLU A 36 -24.51 -5.22 -9.86
CA GLU A 36 -24.39 -4.40 -11.08
C GLU A 36 -23.08 -3.61 -11.09
N ALA A 37 -22.29 -3.82 -12.15
CA ALA A 37 -21.08 -3.05 -12.44
C ALA A 37 -21.32 -2.17 -13.67
N ILE A 38 -21.13 -0.86 -13.53
CA ILE A 38 -21.25 0.09 -14.62
C ILE A 38 -19.86 0.30 -15.24
N SER A 39 -19.74 -0.02 -16.53
CA SER A 39 -18.54 0.29 -17.30
C SER A 39 -18.50 1.77 -17.62
N LEU A 40 -17.46 2.44 -17.14
CA LEU A 40 -17.23 3.86 -17.31
C LEU A 40 -15.96 4.13 -18.14
N VAL A 41 -15.80 5.37 -18.54
CA VAL A 41 -14.64 5.92 -19.23
C VAL A 41 -14.39 7.32 -18.67
N MET A 42 -13.12 7.66 -18.45
CA MET A 42 -12.71 8.99 -18.01
C MET A 42 -11.52 9.51 -18.80
N ASN A 43 -11.25 10.80 -18.72
CA ASN A 43 -10.05 11.38 -19.32
C ASN A 43 -8.78 10.98 -18.55
N ALA A 44 -7.71 10.63 -19.26
CA ALA A 44 -6.46 10.21 -18.65
C ALA A 44 -5.81 11.29 -17.76
N LYS A 45 -5.81 12.55 -18.19
CA LYS A 45 -5.20 13.64 -17.41
C LYS A 45 -5.94 13.91 -16.12
N THR A 46 -7.28 13.83 -16.16
CA THR A 46 -8.12 13.98 -14.97
C THR A 46 -7.85 12.85 -13.99
N ALA A 47 -7.73 11.61 -14.48
CA ALA A 47 -7.38 10.45 -13.68
C ALA A 47 -6.01 10.57 -13.00
N GLU A 48 -4.99 10.98 -13.74
CA GLU A 48 -3.63 11.18 -13.19
C GLU A 48 -3.60 12.29 -12.15
N THR A 49 -4.29 13.40 -12.40
CA THR A 49 -4.39 14.52 -11.44
C THR A 49 -5.12 14.09 -10.18
N MET A 50 -6.15 13.27 -10.34
CA MET A 50 -6.90 12.69 -9.24
C MET A 50 -6.01 11.76 -8.40
N LEU A 51 -5.29 10.83 -9.02
CA LEU A 51 -4.41 9.89 -8.32
C LEU A 51 -3.20 10.54 -7.64
N LYS A 52 -2.77 11.72 -8.10
CA LYS A 52 -1.75 12.52 -7.39
C LYS A 52 -2.25 13.13 -6.09
N LYS A 53 -3.56 13.35 -5.97
CA LYS A 53 -4.20 13.99 -4.81
C LYS A 53 -4.92 12.99 -3.91
N ALA A 54 -5.34 11.86 -4.48
CA ALA A 54 -6.11 10.83 -3.81
C ALA A 54 -5.23 9.60 -3.60
N SER A 55 -5.19 9.13 -2.36
CA SER A 55 -4.55 7.86 -2.02
C SER A 55 -5.52 6.72 -2.38
N VAL A 56 -4.97 5.70 -3.06
CA VAL A 56 -5.71 4.47 -3.40
C VAL A 56 -6.18 3.81 -2.11
N ASN A 57 -7.40 3.29 -2.12
CA ASN A 57 -8.04 2.65 -0.97
C ASN A 57 -8.25 3.54 0.26
N ASN A 58 -8.26 4.87 0.14
CA ASN A 58 -8.32 5.74 1.32
C ASN A 58 -9.19 6.99 1.08
N THR A 59 -9.00 7.65 -0.06
CA THR A 59 -9.75 8.88 -0.36
C THR A 59 -11.14 8.60 -0.92
N ILE A 60 -12.14 9.32 -0.41
CA ILE A 60 -13.50 9.35 -0.96
C ILE A 60 -13.57 10.37 -2.10
N ILE A 61 -14.15 9.96 -3.22
CA ILE A 61 -14.34 10.74 -4.43
C ILE A 61 -15.82 10.81 -4.76
N ASP A 62 -16.28 12.01 -5.06
CA ASP A 62 -17.60 12.21 -5.62
C ASP A 62 -17.54 11.93 -7.12
N LEU A 63 -18.08 10.80 -7.51
CA LEU A 63 -18.20 10.43 -8.92
C LEU A 63 -19.49 11.00 -9.50
N ASN A 64 -19.34 11.75 -10.59
CA ASN A 64 -20.45 12.23 -11.40
C ASN A 64 -20.42 11.52 -12.75
N VAL A 65 -21.44 10.71 -13.04
CA VAL A 65 -21.57 10.10 -14.37
C VAL A 65 -22.35 11.08 -15.25
N THR A 66 -21.82 11.47 -16.41
CA THR A 66 -22.50 12.47 -17.27
C THR A 66 -23.72 11.87 -17.98
N ASP A 67 -23.64 10.60 -18.38
CA ASP A 67 -24.68 9.93 -19.17
C ASP A 67 -25.81 9.32 -18.34
N ILE A 68 -25.61 9.20 -17.03
CA ILE A 68 -26.58 8.69 -16.06
C ILE A 68 -26.62 9.73 -14.96
N PRO A 69 -27.77 10.27 -14.53
CA PRO A 69 -27.85 11.25 -13.43
C PRO A 69 -27.57 10.57 -12.07
N TRP A 70 -26.43 9.92 -11.96
CA TRP A 70 -25.92 9.24 -10.80
C TRP A 70 -24.72 10.03 -10.27
N ARG A 71 -24.89 10.51 -9.05
CA ARG A 71 -23.84 11.11 -8.23
C ARG A 71 -23.74 10.29 -6.96
N GLY A 72 -22.53 9.91 -6.60
CA GLY A 72 -22.31 9.11 -5.40
C GLY A 72 -20.89 9.20 -4.88
N LYS A 73 -20.77 9.01 -3.57
CA LYS A 73 -19.49 8.86 -2.88
C LYS A 73 -18.91 7.50 -3.21
N THR A 74 -17.69 7.50 -3.71
CA THR A 74 -16.96 6.32 -4.18
C THR A 74 -15.55 6.31 -3.64
N LEU A 75 -14.94 5.13 -3.57
CA LEU A 75 -13.56 4.94 -3.16
C LEU A 75 -12.82 4.26 -4.31
N VAL A 76 -11.58 4.69 -4.59
CA VAL A 76 -10.73 3.98 -5.56
C VAL A 76 -10.26 2.69 -4.94
N ARG A 77 -10.71 1.56 -5.48
CA ARG A 77 -10.30 0.25 -4.98
C ARG A 77 -9.00 -0.24 -5.61
N GLU A 78 -8.89 -0.04 -6.91
CA GLU A 78 -7.79 -0.61 -7.69
C GLU A 78 -7.40 0.37 -8.78
N VAL A 79 -6.08 0.47 -9.00
CA VAL A 79 -5.47 1.25 -10.06
C VAL A 79 -4.48 0.35 -10.77
N GLN A 80 -4.76 0.05 -12.03
CA GLN A 80 -3.83 -0.68 -12.88
C GLN A 80 -3.01 0.32 -13.67
N SER A 81 -1.69 0.28 -13.50
CA SER A 81 -0.75 1.10 -14.24
C SER A 81 0.30 0.24 -14.93
N HIS A 82 0.90 0.77 -15.99
CA HIS A 82 2.00 0.12 -16.67
C HIS A 82 3.26 0.19 -15.78
N PRO A 83 3.90 -0.94 -15.43
CA PRO A 83 5.03 -0.96 -14.49
C PRO A 83 6.24 -0.12 -14.95
N TYR A 84 6.57 -0.16 -16.25
CA TYR A 84 7.65 0.64 -16.81
C TYR A 84 7.25 2.04 -17.28
N LYS A 85 6.12 2.19 -18.01
CA LYS A 85 5.73 3.47 -18.63
C LYS A 85 4.97 4.41 -17.70
N GLY A 86 4.44 3.91 -16.58
CA GLY A 86 3.59 4.67 -15.66
C GLY A 86 2.19 5.01 -16.21
N ASN A 87 1.86 4.61 -17.44
CA ASN A 87 0.57 4.89 -18.04
C ASN A 87 -0.55 4.10 -17.33
N LEU A 88 -1.64 4.78 -16.99
CA LEU A 88 -2.81 4.16 -16.39
C LEU A 88 -3.58 3.30 -17.40
N TYR A 89 -3.93 2.09 -16.99
CA TYR A 89 -4.68 1.14 -17.80
C TYR A 89 -6.14 1.04 -17.41
N HIS A 90 -6.42 1.03 -16.12
CA HIS A 90 -7.76 0.82 -15.58
C HIS A 90 -7.88 1.37 -14.16
N ILE A 91 -9.07 1.86 -13.81
CA ILE A 91 -9.41 2.32 -12.47
C ILE A 91 -10.73 1.70 -12.03
N SER A 92 -10.75 1.17 -10.82
CA SER A 92 -11.92 0.58 -10.18
C SER A 92 -12.43 1.48 -9.06
N PHE A 93 -13.71 1.85 -9.14
CA PHE A 93 -14.41 2.59 -8.10
C PHE A 93 -15.43 1.71 -7.39
N PHE A 94 -15.47 1.85 -6.08
CA PHE A 94 -16.40 1.19 -5.21
C PHE A 94 -17.38 2.20 -4.63
N ALA A 95 -18.69 1.98 -4.81
CA ALA A 95 -19.72 2.85 -4.26
C ALA A 95 -19.88 2.60 -2.76
N VAL A 96 -19.56 3.63 -1.98
CA VAL A 96 -19.47 3.54 -0.52
C VAL A 96 -20.82 3.87 0.14
N ALA A 97 -21.65 4.70 -0.50
CA ALA A 97 -22.94 5.16 0.02
C ALA A 97 -23.97 4.04 0.32
N ALA A 98 -23.73 2.82 -0.16
CA ALA A 98 -24.61 1.67 0.03
C ALA A 98 -24.10 0.66 1.09
N GLN A 99 -22.95 0.92 1.72
CA GLN A 99 -22.30 -0.02 2.64
C GLN A 99 -22.22 0.54 4.06
N ASP A 100 -22.47 -0.29 5.07
CA ASP A 100 -22.35 0.11 6.47
C ASP A 100 -20.89 0.06 6.98
N SER A 101 -20.07 -0.83 6.40
CA SER A 101 -18.66 -1.03 6.75
C SER A 101 -17.83 -1.28 5.50
N VAL A 102 -16.63 -0.70 5.42
CA VAL A 102 -15.70 -0.90 4.31
C VAL A 102 -14.32 -1.30 4.82
N ASP A 103 -13.68 -2.19 4.08
CA ASP A 103 -12.33 -2.67 4.33
C ASP A 103 -11.35 -1.85 3.50
N VAL A 104 -10.45 -1.15 4.19
CA VAL A 104 -9.64 -0.05 3.69
C VAL A 104 -8.20 -0.29 4.14
N GLU A 105 -7.23 0.03 3.28
CA GLU A 105 -5.82 -0.05 3.61
C GLU A 105 -5.31 1.37 3.84
N VAL A 106 -4.89 1.66 5.07
CA VAL A 106 -4.47 3.00 5.49
C VAL A 106 -2.97 3.04 5.73
N PRO A 107 -2.25 4.03 5.19
CA PRO A 107 -0.81 4.17 5.40
C PRO A 107 -0.50 4.60 6.85
N LEU A 108 0.63 4.11 7.34
CA LEU A 108 1.17 4.42 8.65
C LEU A 108 2.22 5.53 8.50
N HIS A 109 2.07 6.61 9.28
CA HIS A 109 2.99 7.73 9.31
C HIS A 109 3.72 7.75 10.64
N PHE A 110 5.01 7.45 10.62
CA PHE A 110 5.85 7.49 11.82
C PHE A 110 6.25 8.93 12.13
N VAL A 111 5.93 9.37 13.34
CA VAL A 111 6.20 10.73 13.83
C VAL A 111 7.23 10.68 14.95
N GLY A 112 8.22 11.55 14.83
CA GLY A 112 9.34 11.65 15.77
C GLY A 112 10.51 10.73 15.41
N ASP A 113 11.67 11.03 15.97
CA ASP A 113 12.86 10.17 15.83
C ASP A 113 13.03 9.38 17.12
N ALA A 114 13.19 8.07 16.99
CA ALA A 114 13.39 7.21 18.14
C ALA A 114 14.70 7.50 18.88
N VAL A 115 14.66 7.38 20.21
CA VAL A 115 15.85 7.53 21.08
C VAL A 115 16.95 6.55 20.66
N GLY A 116 16.60 5.31 20.33
CA GLY A 116 17.55 4.31 19.85
C GLY A 116 18.31 4.71 18.58
N VAL A 117 17.69 5.51 17.71
CA VAL A 117 18.36 6.03 16.50
C VAL A 117 19.30 7.18 16.85
N LYS A 118 18.88 8.08 17.76
CA LYS A 118 19.62 9.29 18.11
C LYS A 118 20.81 9.05 19.05
N GLN A 119 20.67 8.11 19.99
CA GLN A 119 21.65 7.91 21.07
C GLN A 119 22.44 6.60 20.91
N GLU A 120 21.87 5.60 20.25
CA GLU A 120 22.42 4.23 20.20
C GLU A 120 22.81 3.83 18.77
N ASP A 121 22.80 4.79 17.82
CA ASP A 121 23.07 4.60 16.38
C ASP A 121 22.22 3.47 15.75
N GLY A 122 21.03 3.22 16.29
CA GLY A 122 20.08 2.22 15.81
C GLY A 122 19.48 2.56 14.43
N ILE A 123 19.01 1.53 13.74
CA ILE A 123 18.33 1.67 12.44
C ILE A 123 16.85 1.35 12.63
N VAL A 124 15.97 2.23 12.14
CA VAL A 124 14.52 1.96 12.11
C VAL A 124 14.25 0.96 11.00
N ASP A 125 13.73 -0.19 11.35
CA ASP A 125 13.22 -1.19 10.42
C ASP A 125 11.69 -1.14 10.39
N THR A 126 11.15 -0.72 9.25
CA THR A 126 9.70 -0.61 9.02
C THR A 126 9.19 -1.89 8.38
N LEU A 127 8.55 -2.76 9.18
CA LEU A 127 8.02 -4.05 8.72
C LEU A 127 6.67 -3.90 8.00
N ALA A 128 5.86 -2.92 8.42
CA ALA A 128 4.57 -2.62 7.81
C ALA A 128 4.44 -1.12 7.53
N THR A 129 4.15 -0.77 6.27
CA THR A 129 3.89 0.63 5.85
C THR A 129 2.39 0.96 5.82
N SER A 130 1.54 -0.06 5.79
CA SER A 130 0.09 0.07 5.72
C SER A 130 -0.60 -0.94 6.64
N LEU A 131 -1.81 -0.61 7.08
CA LEU A 131 -2.64 -1.48 7.91
C LEU A 131 -4.03 -1.65 7.30
N GLN A 132 -4.52 -2.89 7.27
CA GLN A 132 -5.87 -3.20 6.85
C GLN A 132 -6.85 -2.99 8.00
N ILE A 133 -7.79 -2.08 7.79
CA ILE A 133 -8.79 -1.69 8.76
C ILE A 133 -10.20 -1.81 8.19
N ARG A 134 -11.16 -2.09 9.07
CA ARG A 134 -12.59 -2.00 8.82
C ARG A 134 -13.11 -0.76 9.52
N CYS A 135 -13.73 0.14 8.77
CA CYS A 135 -14.31 1.36 9.33
C CYS A 135 -15.58 1.75 8.58
N ASN A 136 -16.32 2.70 9.17
CA ASN A 136 -17.45 3.30 8.47
C ASN A 136 -16.92 4.16 7.31
N PRO A 137 -17.55 4.10 6.12
CA PRO A 137 -17.38 5.05 5.02
C PRO A 137 -17.04 6.49 5.36
N ASN A 138 -17.73 7.07 6.35
CA ASN A 138 -17.62 8.50 6.68
C ASN A 138 -16.46 8.81 7.64
N SER A 139 -15.84 7.78 8.21
CA SER A 139 -14.79 7.90 9.24
C SER A 139 -13.47 7.28 8.80
N ILE A 140 -13.20 7.22 7.49
CA ILE A 140 -11.94 6.71 6.95
C ILE A 140 -10.81 7.70 7.29
N PRO A 141 -9.79 7.30 8.08
CA PRO A 141 -8.64 8.15 8.36
C PRO A 141 -7.68 8.20 7.16
N GLU A 142 -7.18 9.40 6.83
CA GLU A 142 -6.20 9.57 5.73
C GLU A 142 -4.84 8.94 6.06
N ALA A 143 -4.46 8.92 7.33
CA ALA A 143 -3.23 8.32 7.83
C ALA A 143 -3.39 7.94 9.30
N ILE A 144 -2.64 6.94 9.75
CA ILE A 144 -2.50 6.64 11.17
C ILE A 144 -1.12 7.13 11.61
N GLU A 145 -1.10 8.13 12.48
CA GLU A 145 0.13 8.66 13.04
C GLU A 145 0.61 7.79 14.19
N ILE A 146 1.86 7.35 14.12
CA ILE A 146 2.49 6.46 15.10
C ILE A 146 3.71 7.18 15.67
N ASN A 147 3.70 7.44 16.98
CA ASN A 147 4.84 8.07 17.64
C ASN A 147 5.90 7.01 17.99
N ILE A 148 7.09 7.15 17.40
CA ILE A 148 8.23 6.23 17.63
C ILE A 148 9.30 6.80 18.57
N SER A 149 9.08 8.00 19.12
CA SER A 149 10.11 8.75 19.85
C SER A 149 10.65 8.02 21.08
N ASN A 150 9.84 7.20 21.75
CA ASN A 150 10.20 6.53 23.00
C ASN A 150 10.84 5.14 22.81
N LEU A 151 11.02 4.69 21.57
CA LEU A 151 11.57 3.36 21.29
C LEU A 151 13.11 3.36 21.40
N HIS A 152 13.65 2.33 22.04
CA HIS A 152 15.09 2.07 22.17
C HIS A 152 15.52 0.94 21.23
N VAL A 153 16.83 0.70 21.10
CA VAL A 153 17.35 -0.42 20.33
C VAL A 153 16.86 -1.75 20.89
N GLY A 154 16.31 -2.60 20.03
CA GLY A 154 15.70 -3.89 20.37
C GLY A 154 14.19 -3.81 20.64
N ASP A 155 13.63 -2.61 20.81
CA ASP A 155 12.18 -2.46 20.99
C ASP A 155 11.44 -2.65 19.67
N SER A 156 10.25 -3.25 19.77
CA SER A 156 9.31 -3.46 18.66
C SER A 156 7.94 -2.95 19.04
N LEU A 157 7.31 -2.21 18.12
CA LEU A 157 5.95 -1.73 18.27
C LEU A 157 4.98 -2.69 17.58
N TYR A 158 3.98 -3.17 18.32
CA TYR A 158 2.98 -4.10 17.80
C TYR A 158 1.68 -3.40 17.41
N VAL A 159 0.91 -4.02 16.50
CA VAL A 159 -0.38 -3.48 16.04
C VAL A 159 -1.36 -3.23 17.19
N ARG A 160 -1.36 -4.07 18.23
CA ARG A 160 -2.21 -3.90 19.42
C ARG A 160 -1.92 -2.63 20.25
N GLU A 161 -0.71 -2.07 20.13
CA GLU A 161 -0.25 -0.90 20.89
C GLU A 161 -0.53 0.41 20.14
N LEU A 162 -1.10 0.33 18.94
CA LEU A 162 -1.44 1.49 18.13
C LEU A 162 -2.65 2.23 18.68
N VAL A 163 -2.56 3.56 18.70
CA VAL A 163 -3.70 4.43 19.01
C VAL A 163 -4.55 4.55 17.76
N LEU A 164 -5.64 3.78 17.72
CA LEU A 164 -6.57 3.79 16.59
C LEU A 164 -7.67 4.85 16.79
N PRO A 165 -8.08 5.55 15.72
CA PRO A 165 -9.19 6.50 15.79
C PRO A 165 -10.53 5.78 16.02
N SER A 166 -11.52 6.52 16.53
CA SER A 166 -12.82 5.96 16.95
C SER A 166 -13.55 5.25 15.79
N GLY A 167 -14.00 4.02 16.02
CA GLY A 167 -14.81 3.26 15.06
C GLY A 167 -14.00 2.48 14.02
N VAL A 168 -12.69 2.32 14.24
CA VAL A 168 -11.80 1.51 13.42
C VAL A 168 -11.52 0.17 14.08
N THR A 169 -11.73 -0.92 13.34
CA THR A 169 -11.36 -2.29 13.74
C THR A 169 -10.25 -2.81 12.84
N VAL A 170 -9.19 -3.36 13.40
CA VAL A 170 -8.10 -3.96 12.60
C VAL A 170 -8.53 -5.33 12.10
N LEU A 171 -8.27 -5.62 10.82
CA LEU A 171 -8.52 -6.93 10.20
C LEU A 171 -7.28 -7.82 10.12
N GLY A 172 -6.10 -7.24 10.31
CA GLY A 172 -4.82 -7.94 10.35
C GLY A 172 -4.51 -8.58 11.71
N ASP A 173 -3.33 -9.19 11.80
CA ASP A 173 -2.84 -9.77 13.04
C ASP A 173 -2.44 -8.67 14.03
N THR A 174 -3.04 -8.69 15.22
CA THR A 174 -2.75 -7.73 16.30
C THR A 174 -1.36 -7.93 16.90
N GLU A 175 -0.78 -9.11 16.74
CA GLU A 175 0.56 -9.48 17.19
C GLU A 175 1.65 -9.18 16.15
N GLN A 176 1.28 -8.65 14.98
CA GLN A 176 2.24 -8.25 13.97
C GLN A 176 3.05 -7.04 14.47
N ALA A 177 4.37 -7.11 14.32
CA ALA A 177 5.26 -5.97 14.55
C ALA A 177 5.17 -4.98 13.37
N VAL A 178 5.03 -3.71 13.68
CA VAL A 178 4.89 -2.61 12.72
C VAL A 178 6.24 -1.97 12.43
N VAL A 179 6.99 -1.69 13.50
CA VAL A 179 8.34 -1.09 13.47
C VAL A 179 9.18 -1.72 14.56
N THR A 180 10.44 -1.99 14.23
CA THR A 180 11.46 -2.44 15.17
C THR A 180 12.69 -1.56 15.03
N ILE A 181 13.40 -1.33 16.13
CA ILE A 181 14.70 -0.64 16.08
C ILE A 181 15.79 -1.69 16.19
N LEU A 182 16.54 -1.85 15.12
CA LEU A 182 17.65 -2.78 15.07
C LEU A 182 18.92 -2.13 15.59
N SER A 183 19.74 -2.91 16.29
CA SER A 183 21.09 -2.49 16.66
C SER A 183 21.93 -2.29 15.40
N PRO A 184 22.81 -1.28 15.36
CA PRO A 184 23.75 -1.15 14.25
C PRO A 184 24.65 -2.38 14.22
N GLN A 185 24.54 -3.19 13.16
CA GLN A 185 25.62 -4.13 12.87
C GLN A 185 26.84 -3.30 12.50
N LYS A 186 27.82 -3.24 13.41
CA LYS A 186 29.17 -2.85 13.03
C LYS A 186 29.64 -3.86 12.00
N THR A 187 29.63 -3.47 10.73
CA THR A 187 30.46 -4.08 9.70
C THR A 187 31.90 -3.75 10.05
N THR A 188 32.43 -4.33 11.13
CA THR A 188 33.88 -4.40 11.31
C THR A 188 34.38 -5.36 10.25
N ALA A 189 35.30 -4.87 9.41
CA ALA A 189 36.04 -5.63 8.40
C ALA A 189 36.66 -6.95 8.93
N ALA A 190 36.69 -7.16 10.24
CA ALA A 190 37.11 -8.40 10.89
C ALA A 190 36.23 -9.63 10.57
N ALA A 191 34.96 -9.48 10.20
CA ALA A 191 34.12 -10.63 9.85
C ALA A 191 34.48 -11.23 8.48
N VAL A 192 35.15 -10.46 7.61
CA VAL A 192 35.56 -10.95 6.27
C VAL A 192 36.81 -11.83 6.36
N GLU A 193 37.71 -11.56 7.31
CA GLU A 193 38.92 -12.39 7.55
C GLU A 193 38.60 -13.76 8.16
N GLU A 194 37.53 -13.88 8.95
CA GLU A 194 37.14 -15.16 9.57
C GLU A 194 36.46 -16.11 8.56
N LEU A 195 35.78 -15.56 7.54
CA LEU A 195 35.19 -16.31 6.42
C LEU A 195 36.24 -16.77 5.38
N GLU A 196 37.34 -16.03 5.20
CA GLU A 196 38.44 -16.45 4.32
C GLU A 196 39.30 -17.56 4.96
N ALA A 197 39.41 -17.59 6.29
CA ALA A 197 40.14 -18.64 7.01
C ALA A 197 39.44 -20.01 6.99
N GLU A 198 38.09 -20.06 7.02
CA GLU A 198 37.35 -21.32 6.88
C GLU A 198 37.43 -21.89 5.46
N ALA A 199 37.49 -21.04 4.42
CA ALA A 199 37.59 -21.46 3.02
C ALA A 199 38.96 -22.11 2.67
N GLU A 200 40.06 -21.70 3.31
CA GLU A 200 41.36 -22.34 3.12
C GLU A 200 41.47 -23.72 3.78
N THR A 201 40.71 -23.99 4.84
CA THR A 201 40.75 -25.30 5.53
C THR A 201 40.01 -26.41 4.78
N GLU A 202 38.99 -26.07 3.99
CA GLU A 202 38.20 -27.03 3.23
C GLU A 202 38.88 -27.44 1.90
N SER A 203 39.77 -26.59 1.37
CA SER A 203 40.54 -26.86 0.14
C SER A 203 41.67 -27.88 0.32
N ALA A 204 42.11 -28.18 1.54
CA ALA A 204 43.25 -29.06 1.80
C ALA A 204 42.87 -30.54 2.02
N SER A 205 41.57 -30.86 2.20
CA SER A 205 41.11 -32.21 2.54
C SER A 205 40.57 -33.03 1.34
N ALA A 206 40.63 -32.50 0.12
CA ALA A 206 40.00 -33.10 -1.06
C ALA A 206 40.95 -33.85 -2.01
N SER A 207 42.21 -34.08 -1.64
CA SER A 207 43.18 -34.78 -2.50
C SER A 207 43.73 -36.06 -1.86
N GLU A 208 42.96 -37.15 -1.87
CA GLU A 208 43.47 -38.49 -2.19
C GLU A 208 42.31 -39.46 -2.54
N PRO A 209 42.42 -40.28 -3.60
CA PRO A 209 41.31 -41.01 -4.21
C PRO A 209 41.04 -42.38 -3.56
N GLU A 210 39.76 -42.76 -3.50
CA GLU A 210 39.30 -44.12 -3.21
C GLU A 210 39.76 -45.11 -4.29
N ALA A 211 40.37 -46.22 -3.87
CA ALA A 211 40.51 -47.44 -4.64
C ALA A 211 39.81 -48.59 -3.89
N GLU A 212 38.81 -49.15 -4.56
CA GLU A 212 38.11 -50.44 -4.42
C GLU A 212 38.52 -51.39 -3.29
N GLU A 213 37.52 -51.85 -2.51
CA GLU A 213 37.05 -53.25 -2.52
C GLU A 213 35.62 -53.39 -1.96
#